data_AF-A0A951VDG7-F1
#
_entry.id   AF-A0A951VDG7-F1
#
_cell.length_a   1.000
_cell.length_b   1.000
_cell.length_c   1.000
_cell.angle_alpha   90.00
_cell.angle_beta   90.00
_cell.angle_gamma   90.00
#
_symmetry.space_group_name_H-M   'P 1'
#
loop_
_entity.id
_entity.type
_entity.pdbx_description
1 polymer ?
#
loop_
_entity_poly.entity_id
_entity_poly.type
_entity_poly.pdbx_seq_one_letter_code
_entity_poly.pdbx_strand_id
1 'polypeptide(L)'
;MTEPLDIRRKRLRFRSWHRGSKEADILLGNFADKYLDALTAEQIDRYEALIAEQDIDLVSWITGNRAVPAAFDHDVMAMLQRLDYVDVTT
;
A
#
# COMPACT_ATOMS: atom_id res chain seq x y z
N MET A 1 -6.02 24.28 1.67
CA MET A 1 -5.80 23.85 3.05
C MET A 1 -5.36 22.40 3.01
N THR A 2 -4.11 22.10 3.37
CA THR A 2 -3.62 20.73 3.44
C THR A 2 -4.35 20.01 4.58
N GLU A 3 -5.02 18.89 4.28
CA GLU A 3 -5.74 18.10 5.28
C GLU A 3 -4.76 17.60 6.36
N PRO A 4 -5.12 17.63 7.66
CA PRO A 4 -4.27 17.10 8.73
C PRO A 4 -3.89 15.63 8.47
N LEU A 5 -2.61 15.29 8.70
CA LEU A 5 -2.08 13.94 8.42
C LEU A 5 -2.88 12.84 9.12
N ASP A 6 -3.39 13.08 10.32
CA ASP A 6 -4.18 12.10 11.06
C ASP A 6 -5.51 11.75 10.37
N ILE A 7 -6.13 12.70 9.68
CA ILE A 7 -7.35 12.47 8.89
C ILE A 7 -7.01 11.64 7.66
N ARG A 8 -5.91 11.99 6.97
CA ARG A 8 -5.41 11.25 5.81
C ARG A 8 -5.11 9.80 6.17
N ARG A 9 -4.41 9.55 7.29
CA ARG A 9 -4.13 8.20 7.81
C ARG A 9 -5.41 7.42 8.08
N LYS A 10 -6.40 8.01 8.77
CA LYS A 10 -7.68 7.33 9.02
C LYS A 10 -8.40 6.95 7.72
N ARG A 11 -8.44 7.86 6.75
CA ARG A 11 -9.03 7.59 5.43
C ARG A 11 -8.30 6.47 4.71
N LEU A 12 -6.97 6.50 4.69
CA LEU A 12 -6.14 5.51 4.03
C LEU A 12 -6.27 4.14 4.67
N ARG A 13 -6.29 4.05 6.00
CA ARG A 13 -6.54 2.79 6.73
C ARG A 13 -7.90 2.20 6.37
N PHE A 14 -8.96 3.02 6.36
CA PHE A 14 -10.28 2.56 5.94
C PHE A 14 -10.25 2.03 4.49
N ARG A 15 -9.71 2.81 3.55
CA ARG A 15 -9.62 2.38 2.14
C ARG A 15 -8.77 1.12 1.93
N SER A 16 -7.81 0.86 2.82
CA SER A 16 -6.93 -0.32 2.72
C SER A 16 -7.65 -1.61 3.10
N TRP A 17 -8.70 -1.51 3.92
CA TRP A 17 -9.54 -2.63 4.38
C TRP A 17 -10.89 -2.76 3.65
N HIS A 18 -11.17 -1.86 2.71
CA HIS A 18 -12.45 -1.80 1.97
C HIS A 18 -12.17 -1.83 0.46
N ARG A 19 -11.44 -2.85 0.02
CA ARG A 19 -11.12 -3.14 -1.38
C ARG A 19 -12.16 -4.10 -1.96
N GLY A 20 -12.12 -4.29 -3.28
CA GLY A 20 -13.02 -5.22 -3.99
C GLY A 20 -12.58 -6.68 -3.89
N SER A 21 -11.35 -6.94 -3.44
CA SER A 21 -10.78 -8.28 -3.29
C SER A 21 -10.18 -8.48 -1.89
N LYS A 22 -10.46 -9.65 -1.32
CA LYS A 22 -9.94 -10.06 0.00
C LYS A 22 -8.41 -10.10 0.04
N GLU A 23 -7.77 -10.42 -1.07
CA GLU A 23 -6.31 -10.42 -1.18
C GLU A 23 -5.73 -9.02 -1.03
N ALA A 24 -6.28 -8.04 -1.78
CA ALA A 24 -5.87 -6.65 -1.64
C ALA A 24 -6.15 -6.11 -0.23
N ASP A 25 -7.29 -6.46 0.37
CA ASP A 25 -7.62 -6.10 1.75
C ASP A 25 -6.56 -6.59 2.75
N ILE A 26 -6.14 -7.85 2.63
CA ILE A 26 -5.15 -8.43 3.54
C ILE A 26 -3.78 -7.79 3.34
N LEU A 27 -3.35 -7.60 2.08
CA LEU A 27 -2.04 -7.01 1.78
C LEU A 27 -1.97 -5.54 2.23
N LEU A 28 -2.92 -4.72 1.79
CA LEU A 28 -2.93 -3.29 2.07
C LEU A 28 -3.38 -2.99 3.50
N GLY A 29 -4.35 -3.73 4.03
CA GLY A 29 -4.84 -3.57 5.40
C GLY A 29 -3.76 -3.82 6.44
N ASN A 30 -3.03 -4.94 6.32
CA ASN A 30 -1.92 -5.25 7.23
C ASN A 30 -0.78 -4.22 7.10
N PHE A 31 -0.47 -3.76 5.89
CA PHE A 31 0.50 -2.68 5.69
C PHE A 31 0.05 -1.41 6.40
N ALA A 32 -1.21 -1.00 6.21
CA ALA A 32 -1.76 0.21 6.79
C ALA A 32 -1.79 0.16 8.32
N ASP A 33 -2.12 -1.00 8.90
CA ASP A 33 -2.15 -1.14 10.35
C ASP A 33 -0.76 -1.07 10.99
N LYS A 34 0.27 -1.54 10.27
CA LYS A 34 1.65 -1.62 10.78
C LYS A 34 2.48 -0.37 10.52
N TYR A 35 2.33 0.27 9.36
CA TYR A 35 3.27 1.29 8.90
C TYR A 35 2.67 2.70 8.78
N LEU A 36 1.36 2.84 8.63
CA LEU A 36 0.74 4.13 8.26
C LEU A 36 0.99 5.25 9.29
N ASP A 37 1.10 4.90 10.56
CA ASP A 37 1.40 5.84 11.65
C ASP A 37 2.86 6.32 11.63
N ALA A 38 3.78 5.51 11.08
CA ALA A 38 5.20 5.81 10.94
C ALA A 38 5.55 6.49 9.61
N LEU A 39 4.65 6.51 8.63
CA LEU A 39 4.90 7.14 7.34
C LEU A 39 5.01 8.67 7.47
N THR A 40 5.98 9.23 6.73
CA THR A 40 6.13 10.67 6.53
C THR A 40 5.02 11.22 5.64
N ALA A 41 4.87 12.55 5.58
CA ALA A 41 3.88 13.18 4.70
C ALA A 41 4.08 12.79 3.22
N GLU A 42 5.32 12.75 2.75
CA GLU A 42 5.65 12.36 1.37
C GLU A 42 5.34 10.88 1.10
N GLN A 43 5.59 10.00 2.07
CA GLN A 43 5.22 8.59 1.96
C GLN A 43 3.70 8.40 1.98
N ILE A 44 2.97 9.23 2.73
CA ILE A 44 1.51 9.24 2.70
C ILE A 44 1.00 9.67 1.32
N ASP A 45 1.61 10.67 0.67
CA ASP A 45 1.26 11.07 -0.69
C ASP A 45 1.47 9.92 -1.69
N ARG A 46 2.61 9.22 -1.60
CA ARG A 46 2.93 8.05 -2.41
C ARG A 46 1.96 6.90 -2.18
N TYR A 47 1.63 6.60 -0.93
CA TYR A 47 0.66 5.56 -0.58
C TYR A 47 -0.76 5.91 -1.07
N GLU A 48 -1.14 7.19 -1.02
CA GLU A 48 -2.42 7.65 -1.53
C GLU A 48 -2.54 7.52 -3.05
N ALA A 49 -1.44 7.73 -3.79
CA ALA A 49 -1.39 7.45 -5.21
C ALA A 49 -1.54 5.95 -5.50
N LEU A 50 -0.84 5.09 -4.74
CA LEU A 50 -0.96 3.63 -4.88
C LEU A 50 -2.38 3.14 -4.64
N ILE A 51 -3.01 3.53 -3.52
CA ILE A 51 -4.35 3.02 -3.17
C ILE A 51 -5.46 3.53 -4.12
N ALA A 52 -5.15 4.47 -5.03
CA ALA A 52 -6.07 4.87 -6.09
C ALA A 52 -6.10 3.87 -7.27
N GLU A 53 -5.09 3.02 -7.39
CA GLU A 53 -5.00 2.00 -8.44
C GLU A 53 -5.93 0.80 -8.17
N GLN A 54 -6.14 -0.02 -9.19
CA GLN A 54 -7.00 -1.20 -9.12
C GLN A 54 -6.38 -2.31 -8.27
N ASP A 55 -7.23 -3.08 -7.59
CA ASP A 55 -6.82 -4.19 -6.73
C ASP A 55 -5.88 -5.18 -7.43
N ILE A 56 -6.25 -5.59 -8.65
CA ILE A 56 -5.50 -6.58 -9.44
C ILE A 56 -4.08 -6.09 -9.74
N ASP A 57 -3.95 -4.80 -10.08
CA ASP A 57 -2.66 -4.20 -10.39
C ASP A 57 -1.80 -4.10 -9.12
N LEU A 58 -2.37 -3.63 -8.02
CA LEU A 58 -1.69 -3.53 -6.73
C LEU A 58 -1.19 -4.89 -6.23
N VAL A 59 -2.06 -5.88 -6.20
CA VAL A 59 -1.69 -7.25 -5.81
C VAL A 59 -0.57 -7.77 -6.72
N SER A 60 -0.67 -7.57 -8.03
CA SER A 60 0.34 -8.06 -8.98
C SER A 60 1.71 -7.40 -8.77
N TRP A 61 1.76 -6.12 -8.41
CA TRP A 61 3.01 -5.42 -8.14
C TRP A 61 3.61 -5.81 -6.79
N ILE A 62 2.78 -5.93 -5.75
CA ILE A 62 3.21 -6.29 -4.39
C ILE A 62 3.75 -7.73 -4.37
N THR A 63 3.11 -8.65 -5.10
CA THR A 63 3.53 -10.07 -5.18
C THR A 63 4.66 -10.31 -6.19
N GLY A 64 5.06 -9.30 -6.96
CA GLY A 64 6.08 -9.45 -8.01
C GLY A 64 5.62 -10.16 -9.28
N ASN A 65 4.32 -10.46 -9.42
CA ASN A 65 3.74 -11.06 -10.63
C ASN A 65 3.81 -10.12 -11.85
N ARG A 66 3.88 -8.80 -11.62
CA ARG A 66 4.07 -7.79 -12.66
C ARG A 66 5.13 -6.77 -12.23
N ALA A 67 5.89 -6.26 -13.21
CA ALA A 67 6.81 -5.15 -12.99
C ALA A 67 6.07 -3.90 -12.48
N VAL A 68 6.65 -3.26 -11.47
CA VAL A 68 6.15 -2.00 -10.90
C VAL A 68 6.40 -0.88 -11.92
N PRO A 69 5.38 -0.07 -12.27
CA PRO A 69 5.58 1.11 -13.10
C PRO A 69 6.51 2.12 -12.42
N ALA A 70 7.31 2.85 -13.20
CA ALA A 70 8.28 3.81 -12.67
C ALA A 70 7.66 4.90 -11.76
N ALA A 71 6.38 5.23 -11.95
CA ALA A 71 5.66 6.18 -11.08
C ALA A 71 5.43 5.65 -9.65
N PHE A 72 5.45 4.33 -9.47
CA PHE A 72 5.19 3.62 -8.22
C PHE A 72 6.44 2.91 -7.68
N ASP A 73 7.56 2.99 -8.40
CA ASP A 73 8.85 2.43 -8.00
C ASP A 73 9.55 3.35 -6.99
N HIS A 74 9.03 3.37 -5.77
CA HIS A 74 9.51 4.18 -4.67
C HIS A 74 9.51 3.41 -3.34
N ASP A 75 10.01 4.03 -2.29
CA ASP A 75 10.18 3.44 -0.96
C ASP A 75 8.92 2.75 -0.40
N VAL A 76 7.72 3.34 -0.54
CA VAL A 76 6.47 2.73 -0.06
C VAL A 76 6.14 1.41 -0.78
N MET A 77 6.38 1.30 -2.09
CA MET A 77 6.21 0.03 -2.81
C MET A 77 7.23 -0.99 -2.32
N ALA A 78 8.49 -0.57 -2.13
CA ALA A 78 9.51 -1.46 -1.57
C ALA A 78 9.17 -1.92 -0.14
N MET A 79 8.50 -1.09 0.66
CA MET A 79 7.98 -1.50 1.98
C MET A 79 6.83 -2.49 1.87
N LEU A 80 5.92 -2.31 0.90
CA LEU A 80 4.82 -3.22 0.63
C LEU A 80 5.32 -4.61 0.19
N GLN A 81 6.31 -4.66 -0.70
CA GLN A 81 6.93 -5.90 -1.18
C GLN A 81 7.78 -6.61 -0.10
N ARG A 82 8.27 -5.85 0.89
CA ARG A 82 9.08 -6.38 2.01
C ARG A 82 8.26 -6.96 3.15
N LEU A 83 6.97 -6.70 3.20
CA LEU A 83 6.12 -7.45 4.12
C LEU A 83 6.29 -8.92 3.75
N ASP A 84 6.76 -9.71 4.72
CA ASP A 84 7.04 -11.15 4.58
C ASP A 84 5.76 -11.93 4.22
N TYR A 85 5.30 -11.79 2.98
CA TYR A 85 4.16 -12.50 2.43
C TYR A 85 4.61 -13.80 1.74
N VAL A 86 5.91 -14.06 1.69
CA VAL A 86 6.53 -15.04 0.80
C VAL A 86 7.79 -15.61 1.47
N ASP A 87 7.61 -16.52 2.43
CA ASP A 87 8.45 -17.72 2.50
C ASP A 87 7.95 -18.70 1.41
N VAL A 88 8.13 -18.38 0.13
CA VAL A 88 8.29 -19.45 -0.88
C VAL A 88 9.77 -19.56 -1.19
N THR A 89 10.42 -20.25 -0.25
CA THR A 89 11.40 -21.31 -0.51
C THR A 89 11.63 -21.61 -1.99
N THR A 90 12.90 -21.44 -2.41
CA THR A 90 13.69 -22.27 -3.34
C THR A 90 12.96 -23.16 -4.34
#